data_AF-A0A947NP17-F1
#
_entry.id   AF-A0A947NP17-F1
#
_cell.length_a   1.000
_cell.length_b   1.000
_cell.length_c   1.000
_cell.angle_alpha   90.00
_cell.angle_beta   90.00
_cell.angle_gamma   90.00
#
_symmetry.space_group_name_H-M   'P 1'
#
loop_
_entity.id
_entity.type
_entity.pdbx_description
1 polymer ?
#
loop_
_entity_poly.entity_id
_entity_poly.type
_entity_poly.pdbx_seq_one_letter_code
_entity_poly.pdbx_strand_id
1 'polypeptide(L)'
;MDMLKHVKRSSLSKVVGVFVSVCVVSLLVVPQSLLAADPTVSAPTLVWPVVGDSTIQELPVITGLTENNTKVEVFIDGQLNGMATVKEDEKGTASFAYVPFLPLEPGNHAVAVAAVDEDSNAVSLMSREASFMVEEPYPAPTLFQPVVNSKTVSTKPFITGLAVNDSLVKVFVDGELNGQFQVEDHESGVASFAYQPFLDLDPATDHLVYVTAVSPQGKESVYSNVVGFFVKAPEVSTEEYTDPQVLGVNDTHVAVEDISNEAVNEEETTSNEESTIDENGEDEAMEDETNEDADENEDSDEDQSTLVWWVILAIIVIIIAVNLRGRGDKGDQGGLKGLEKLGGNDNKSSDDSGQQTLLNKEKSQNNEGGNNMPPSPPSK
;
A
#
# COMPACT_ATOMS: atom_id res chain seq x y z
N MET A 1 -36.38 113.68 -5.57
CA MET A 1 -37.76 113.75 -6.09
C MET A 1 -38.14 112.36 -6.57
N ASP A 2 -39.31 111.90 -6.12
CA ASP A 2 -40.11 110.74 -6.55
C ASP A 2 -39.52 109.33 -6.46
N MET A 3 -39.96 108.48 -5.53
CA MET A 3 -41.29 107.84 -5.35
C MET A 3 -41.51 106.62 -6.25
N LEU A 4 -41.38 105.46 -5.59
CA LEU A 4 -42.20 104.24 -5.69
C LEU A 4 -42.88 103.90 -7.04
N LYS A 5 -42.65 102.65 -7.47
CA LYS A 5 -43.76 101.69 -7.57
C LYS A 5 -43.29 100.22 -7.47
N HIS A 6 -43.80 99.56 -6.43
CA HIS A 6 -43.91 98.12 -6.27
C HIS A 6 -44.65 97.46 -7.43
N VAL A 7 -44.21 96.26 -7.87
CA VAL A 7 -45.05 95.08 -8.20
C VAL A 7 -44.15 93.82 -8.06
N LYS A 8 -44.24 93.10 -6.94
CA LYS A 8 -44.92 91.80 -6.71
C LYS A 8 -44.08 90.57 -7.09
N ARG A 9 -43.56 89.90 -6.05
CA ARG A 9 -43.11 88.51 -6.07
C ARG A 9 -44.28 87.62 -6.52
N SER A 10 -44.08 86.78 -7.53
CA SER A 10 -44.98 85.69 -7.88
C SER A 10 -44.17 84.41 -7.93
N SER A 11 -44.59 83.43 -7.14
CA SER A 11 -43.95 82.13 -7.01
C SER A 11 -44.00 81.40 -8.35
N LEU A 12 -42.83 81.05 -8.91
CA LEU A 12 -42.74 79.98 -9.89
C LEU A 12 -42.80 78.66 -9.11
N SER A 13 -44.01 78.30 -8.72
CA SER A 13 -44.34 76.96 -8.27
C SER A 13 -45.09 76.25 -9.40
N LYS A 14 -44.65 75.02 -9.68
CA LYS A 14 -45.40 73.94 -10.35
C LYS A 14 -45.54 73.94 -11.89
N VAL A 15 -44.45 73.72 -12.65
CA VAL A 15 -44.53 72.95 -13.93
C VAL A 15 -43.19 72.26 -14.32
N VAL A 16 -42.42 71.70 -13.37
CA VAL A 16 -41.20 70.90 -13.71
C VAL A 16 -41.19 69.53 -13.00
N GLY A 17 -42.36 69.07 -12.54
CA GLY A 17 -42.47 67.91 -11.64
C GLY A 17 -43.14 66.66 -12.21
N VAL A 18 -43.29 66.50 -13.53
CA VAL A 18 -44.03 65.33 -14.07
C VAL A 18 -43.31 64.56 -15.20
N PHE A 19 -42.26 65.09 -15.83
CA PHE A 19 -41.61 64.39 -16.97
C PHE A 19 -40.22 63.77 -16.71
N VAL A 20 -39.69 63.84 -15.49
CA VAL A 20 -38.44 63.14 -15.11
C VAL A 20 -38.73 61.90 -14.23
N SER A 21 -40.00 61.66 -13.86
CA SER A 21 -40.36 60.57 -12.95
C SER A 21 -40.69 59.23 -13.64
N VAL A 22 -40.74 59.17 -14.98
CA VAL A 22 -41.10 57.93 -15.70
C VAL A 22 -39.87 57.22 -16.30
N CYS A 23 -38.71 57.88 -16.42
CA CYS A 23 -37.50 57.27 -16.98
C CYS A 23 -36.47 56.77 -15.93
N VAL A 24 -36.75 56.88 -14.62
CA VAL A 24 -35.85 56.39 -13.55
C VAL A 24 -36.42 55.15 -12.83
N VAL A 25 -37.61 54.67 -13.22
CA VAL A 25 -38.22 53.44 -12.65
C VAL A 25 -38.37 52.33 -13.71
N SER A 26 -37.48 52.29 -14.70
CA SER A 26 -37.51 51.23 -15.74
C SER A 26 -36.12 50.81 -16.22
N LEU A 27 -35.15 50.74 -15.30
CA LEU A 27 -33.84 50.17 -15.63
C LEU A 27 -33.16 49.54 -14.42
N LEU A 28 -33.92 48.74 -13.66
CA LEU A 28 -33.33 47.79 -12.71
C LEU A 28 -34.19 46.52 -12.58
N VAL A 29 -34.65 45.99 -13.71
CA VAL A 29 -34.88 44.55 -13.79
C VAL A 29 -33.57 43.96 -14.27
N VAL A 30 -32.64 43.79 -13.32
CA VAL A 30 -31.54 42.85 -13.52
C VAL A 30 -32.23 41.50 -13.73
N PRO A 31 -32.02 40.77 -14.84
CA PRO A 31 -32.51 39.40 -14.90
C PRO A 31 -31.86 38.66 -13.73
N GLN A 32 -32.65 38.24 -12.75
CA GLN A 32 -32.19 37.41 -11.63
C GLN A 32 -31.75 36.00 -12.07
N SER A 33 -31.72 35.72 -13.37
CA SER A 33 -31.25 34.46 -13.94
C SER A 33 -29.75 34.51 -14.24
N LEU A 34 -28.96 34.75 -13.19
CA LEU A 34 -27.62 34.20 -13.07
C LEU A 34 -27.35 33.92 -11.58
N LEU A 35 -28.31 33.28 -10.90
CA LEU A 35 -27.91 32.37 -9.83
C LEU A 35 -27.17 31.23 -10.53
N ALA A 36 -25.94 30.97 -10.12
CA ALA A 36 -25.39 29.63 -10.28
C ALA A 36 -26.46 28.65 -9.77
N ALA A 37 -26.77 27.61 -10.55
CA ALA A 37 -27.67 26.57 -10.08
C ALA A 37 -27.16 26.12 -8.71
N ASP A 38 -28.04 26.11 -7.70
CA ASP A 38 -27.73 25.50 -6.41
C ASP A 38 -27.31 24.05 -6.73
N PRO A 39 -26.11 23.59 -6.36
CA PRO A 39 -25.70 22.23 -6.66
C PRO A 39 -26.73 21.28 -6.05
N THR A 40 -27.40 20.51 -6.90
CA THR A 40 -28.47 19.60 -6.47
C THR A 40 -27.95 18.43 -5.65
N VAL A 41 -26.63 18.22 -5.64
CA VAL A 41 -25.93 17.16 -4.94
C VAL A 41 -25.08 17.73 -3.81
N SER A 42 -25.19 17.14 -2.62
CA SER A 42 -24.39 17.54 -1.47
C SER A 42 -22.91 17.18 -1.63
N ALA A 43 -22.03 18.00 -1.05
CA ALA A 43 -20.60 17.68 -1.03
C ALA A 43 -20.33 16.41 -0.21
N PRO A 44 -19.42 15.51 -0.65
CA PRO A 44 -19.04 14.36 0.13
C PRO A 44 -18.33 14.74 1.43
N THR A 45 -18.28 13.80 2.37
CA THR A 45 -17.56 13.92 3.65
C THR A 45 -16.42 12.91 3.71
N LEU A 46 -15.19 13.37 3.96
CA LEU A 46 -14.05 12.49 4.21
C LEU A 46 -14.16 11.87 5.62
N VAL A 47 -13.94 10.55 5.69
CA VAL A 47 -13.78 9.79 6.94
C VAL A 47 -12.29 9.56 7.22
N TRP A 48 -11.52 9.25 6.18
CA TRP A 48 -10.06 9.23 6.21
C TRP A 48 -9.51 9.75 4.87
N PRO A 49 -8.50 10.63 4.87
CA PRO A 49 -7.84 11.20 6.04
C PRO A 49 -8.69 12.28 6.73
N VAL A 50 -8.39 12.54 8.00
CA VAL A 50 -8.75 13.78 8.70
C VAL A 50 -7.52 14.66 8.92
N VAL A 51 -7.74 15.94 9.18
CA VAL A 51 -6.66 16.92 9.38
C VAL A 51 -5.73 16.48 10.52
N GLY A 52 -4.46 16.26 10.18
CA GLY A 52 -3.40 15.89 11.12
C GLY A 52 -3.14 14.39 11.23
N ASP A 53 -3.82 13.55 10.44
CA ASP A 53 -3.50 12.12 10.35
C ASP A 53 -2.11 11.91 9.74
N SER A 54 -1.48 10.79 10.08
CA SER A 54 -0.26 10.32 9.44
C SER A 54 -0.34 8.82 9.09
N THR A 55 0.44 8.41 8.09
CA THR A 55 0.53 7.01 7.64
C THR A 55 1.89 6.73 7.03
N ILE A 56 2.39 5.49 7.14
CA ILE A 56 3.57 5.02 6.40
C ILE A 56 3.20 4.37 5.06
N GLN A 57 1.91 4.27 4.75
CA GLN A 57 1.44 3.68 3.50
C GLN A 57 1.50 4.72 2.39
N GLU A 58 2.28 4.45 1.35
CA GLU A 58 2.37 5.29 0.14
C GLU A 58 1.09 5.22 -0.70
N LEU A 59 0.29 4.15 -0.56
CA LEU A 59 -1.00 3.96 -1.23
C LEU A 59 -2.13 3.87 -0.19
N PRO A 60 -2.40 4.95 0.55
CA PRO A 60 -3.38 4.88 1.61
C PRO A 60 -4.81 4.85 1.06
N VAL A 61 -5.71 4.16 1.74
CA VAL A 61 -7.12 4.07 1.33
C VAL A 61 -7.89 5.30 1.82
N ILE A 62 -8.19 6.20 0.90
CA ILE A 62 -9.06 7.36 1.13
C ILE A 62 -10.50 6.87 1.24
N THR A 63 -11.20 7.22 2.31
CA THR A 63 -12.58 6.78 2.58
C THR A 63 -13.47 7.95 2.96
N GLY A 64 -14.76 7.80 2.68
CA GLY A 64 -15.74 8.78 3.07
C GLY A 64 -17.16 8.38 2.79
N LEU A 65 -18.04 9.38 2.87
CA LEU A 65 -19.48 9.27 2.67
C LEU A 65 -19.92 10.24 1.57
N THR A 66 -20.89 9.80 0.77
CA THR A 66 -21.52 10.59 -0.30
C THR A 66 -23.01 10.26 -0.36
N GLU A 67 -23.78 11.03 -1.13
CA GLU A 67 -25.16 10.69 -1.44
C GLU A 67 -25.22 9.47 -2.38
N ASN A 68 -26.28 8.68 -2.28
CA ASN A 68 -26.49 7.55 -3.20
C ASN A 68 -26.61 8.00 -4.67
N ASN A 69 -26.30 7.11 -5.61
CA ASN A 69 -26.32 7.37 -7.05
C ASN A 69 -25.40 8.55 -7.45
N THR A 70 -24.27 8.68 -6.76
CA THR A 70 -23.21 9.64 -7.11
C THR A 70 -21.91 8.90 -7.38
N LYS A 71 -21.09 9.48 -8.24
CA LYS A 71 -19.66 9.16 -8.34
C LYS A 71 -18.87 10.16 -7.52
N VAL A 72 -17.69 9.77 -7.03
CA VAL A 72 -16.83 10.68 -6.25
C VAL A 72 -15.52 10.90 -6.98
N GLU A 73 -15.29 12.14 -7.40
CA GLU A 73 -13.99 12.62 -7.87
C GLU A 73 -13.07 12.85 -6.67
N VAL A 74 -11.88 12.30 -6.70
CA VAL A 74 -10.87 12.46 -5.64
C VAL A 74 -9.73 13.30 -6.16
N PHE A 75 -9.46 14.39 -5.45
CA PHE A 75 -8.37 15.31 -5.71
C PHE A 75 -7.30 15.13 -4.64
N ILE A 76 -6.06 14.97 -5.06
CA ILE A 76 -4.89 14.93 -4.18
C ILE A 76 -3.95 16.06 -4.62
N ASP A 77 -3.54 16.89 -3.67
CA ASP A 77 -2.69 18.06 -3.88
C ASP A 77 -3.21 19.00 -4.98
N GLY A 78 -4.53 19.19 -4.99
CA GLY A 78 -5.25 20.03 -5.94
C GLY A 78 -5.41 19.44 -7.35
N GLN A 79 -4.94 18.22 -7.60
CA GLN A 79 -5.05 17.54 -8.89
C GLN A 79 -6.06 16.40 -8.83
N LEU A 80 -6.89 16.26 -9.88
CA LEU A 80 -7.79 15.12 -10.01
C LEU A 80 -6.96 13.84 -10.11
N ASN A 81 -7.07 12.98 -9.10
CA ASN A 81 -6.35 11.72 -9.04
C ASN A 81 -7.17 10.59 -9.66
N GLY A 82 -8.49 10.57 -9.45
CA GLY A 82 -9.36 9.56 -10.02
C GLY A 82 -10.79 9.55 -9.47
N MET A 83 -11.50 8.45 -9.75
CA MET A 83 -12.87 8.22 -9.30
C MET A 83 -12.89 7.14 -8.21
N ALA A 84 -13.52 7.42 -7.08
CA ALA A 84 -13.70 6.45 -6.00
C ALA A 84 -14.72 5.37 -6.37
N THR A 85 -14.57 4.20 -5.74
CA THR A 85 -15.60 3.17 -5.75
C THR A 85 -16.65 3.51 -4.70
N VAL A 86 -17.90 3.64 -5.12
CA VAL A 86 -19.04 3.96 -4.25
C VAL A 86 -19.86 2.70 -3.97
N LYS A 87 -20.26 2.53 -2.71
CA LYS A 87 -21.12 1.45 -2.23
C LYS A 87 -22.39 2.04 -1.63
N GLU A 88 -23.46 1.88 -2.39
CA GLU A 88 -24.80 2.33 -2.04
C GLU A 88 -25.31 1.72 -0.72
N ASP A 89 -26.07 2.50 0.04
CA ASP A 89 -26.74 2.05 1.27
C ASP A 89 -28.25 2.29 1.20
N GLU A 90 -29.05 1.44 1.83
CA GLU A 90 -30.51 1.54 1.82
C GLU A 90 -31.05 2.83 2.47
N LYS A 91 -30.24 3.50 3.31
CA LYS A 91 -30.61 4.75 4.00
C LYS A 91 -30.34 6.01 3.18
N GLY A 92 -29.77 5.88 1.98
CA GLY A 92 -29.52 7.00 1.07
C GLY A 92 -28.15 7.66 1.22
N THR A 93 -27.27 7.14 2.08
CA THR A 93 -25.89 7.61 2.25
C THR A 93 -24.93 6.49 1.89
N ALA A 94 -24.25 6.62 0.75
CA ALA A 94 -23.27 5.66 0.28
C ALA A 94 -21.91 5.89 0.95
N SER A 95 -21.14 4.82 1.11
CA SER A 95 -19.72 4.93 1.45
C SER A 95 -18.87 4.88 0.18
N PHE A 96 -17.71 5.53 0.21
CA PHE A 96 -16.75 5.43 -0.88
C PHE A 96 -15.36 5.05 -0.37
N ALA A 97 -14.60 4.39 -1.24
CA ALA A 97 -13.19 4.09 -1.03
C ALA A 97 -12.39 4.35 -2.31
N TYR A 98 -11.20 4.89 -2.16
CA TYR A 98 -10.28 5.20 -3.24
C TYR A 98 -8.85 4.90 -2.83
N VAL A 99 -8.09 4.29 -3.73
CA VAL A 99 -6.64 4.08 -3.59
C VAL A 99 -5.98 4.93 -4.67
N PRO A 100 -5.01 5.80 -4.31
CA PRO A 100 -4.25 6.56 -5.30
C PRO A 100 -3.66 5.64 -6.37
N PHE A 101 -3.63 6.09 -7.63
CA PHE A 101 -3.09 5.26 -8.71
C PHE A 101 -1.55 5.28 -8.78
N LEU A 102 -0.93 6.26 -8.12
CA LEU A 102 0.51 6.36 -7.91
C LEU A 102 0.82 6.43 -6.41
N PRO A 103 1.91 5.79 -5.96
CA PRO A 103 2.43 5.97 -4.61
C PRO A 103 2.65 7.45 -4.31
N LEU A 104 2.20 7.88 -3.14
CA LEU A 104 2.46 9.20 -2.58
C LEU A 104 3.83 9.19 -1.93
N GLU A 105 4.65 10.20 -2.25
CA GLU A 105 5.97 10.35 -1.65
C GLU A 105 5.86 10.76 -0.16
N PRO A 106 6.90 10.53 0.64
CA PRO A 106 6.96 11.06 2.00
C PRO A 106 6.78 12.59 2.03
N GLY A 107 5.83 13.07 2.81
CA GLY A 107 5.50 14.49 2.88
C GLY A 107 4.07 14.79 3.30
N ASN A 108 3.72 16.07 3.28
CA ASN A 108 2.35 16.53 3.51
C ASN A 108 1.55 16.44 2.21
N HIS A 109 0.35 15.87 2.31
CA HIS A 109 -0.61 15.78 1.23
C HIS A 109 -1.96 16.34 1.66
N ALA A 110 -2.75 16.79 0.69
CA ALA A 110 -4.10 17.29 0.90
C ALA A 110 -5.10 16.55 0.01
N VAL A 111 -6.22 16.11 0.61
CA VAL A 111 -7.31 15.44 -0.10
C VAL A 111 -8.56 16.31 -0.07
N ALA A 112 -9.18 16.48 -1.24
CA ALA A 112 -10.52 17.01 -1.38
C ALA A 112 -11.32 16.11 -2.32
N VAL A 113 -12.63 16.04 -2.13
CA VAL A 113 -13.50 15.19 -2.95
C VAL A 113 -14.75 15.94 -3.42
N ALA A 114 -15.30 15.53 -4.55
CA ALA A 114 -16.53 16.09 -5.12
C ALA A 114 -17.45 14.97 -5.58
N ALA A 115 -18.76 15.15 -5.38
CA ALA A 115 -19.76 14.24 -5.90
C ALA A 115 -20.20 14.67 -7.30
N VAL A 116 -20.44 13.69 -8.17
CA VAL A 116 -21.04 13.85 -9.49
C VAL A 116 -22.31 13.00 -9.53
N ASP A 117 -23.45 13.65 -9.69
CA ASP A 117 -24.74 12.99 -9.86
C ASP A 117 -24.72 12.06 -11.08
N GLU A 118 -25.15 10.81 -10.94
CA GLU A 118 -25.14 9.88 -12.09
C GLU A 118 -26.22 10.19 -13.14
N ASP A 119 -27.35 10.76 -12.73
CA ASP A 119 -28.48 11.02 -13.63
C ASP A 119 -28.34 12.34 -14.39
N SER A 120 -27.93 13.40 -13.68
CA SER A 120 -27.86 14.77 -14.20
C SER A 120 -26.45 15.21 -14.56
N ASN A 121 -25.40 14.48 -14.13
CA ASN A 121 -24.00 14.91 -14.21
C ASN A 121 -23.72 16.26 -13.50
N ALA A 122 -24.58 16.66 -12.56
CA ALA A 122 -24.33 17.82 -11.72
C ALA A 122 -23.18 17.53 -10.75
N VAL A 123 -22.28 18.50 -10.59
CA VAL A 123 -21.13 18.39 -9.67
C VAL A 123 -21.42 19.19 -8.40
N SER A 124 -21.12 18.61 -7.24
CA SER A 124 -21.25 19.26 -5.94
C SER A 124 -20.17 20.33 -5.71
N LEU A 125 -20.27 21.04 -4.59
CA LEU A 125 -19.10 21.74 -4.03
C LEU A 125 -18.03 20.71 -3.61
N MET A 126 -16.77 21.16 -3.52
CA MET A 126 -15.71 20.35 -2.91
C MET A 126 -16.01 20.11 -1.43
N SER A 127 -15.59 18.95 -0.92
CA SER A 127 -15.55 18.69 0.51
C SER A 127 -14.62 19.67 1.22
N ARG A 128 -14.67 19.68 2.54
CA ARG A 128 -13.56 20.24 3.32
C ARG A 128 -12.29 19.47 2.98
N GLU A 129 -11.22 20.20 2.68
CA GLU A 129 -9.90 19.62 2.47
C GLU A 129 -9.37 18.99 3.77
N ALA A 130 -8.78 17.80 3.65
CA ALA A 130 -8.13 17.11 4.75
C ALA A 130 -6.64 16.94 4.44
N SER A 131 -5.80 17.56 5.26
CA SER A 131 -4.34 17.41 5.18
C SER A 131 -3.84 16.26 6.04
N PHE A 132 -2.97 15.43 5.50
CA PHE A 132 -2.33 14.30 6.19
C PHE A 132 -0.86 14.19 5.80
N MET A 133 -0.09 13.42 6.57
CA MET A 133 1.33 13.19 6.32
C MET A 133 1.56 11.73 5.90
N VAL A 134 2.22 11.54 4.77
CA VAL A 134 2.87 10.26 4.46
C VAL A 134 4.27 10.33 5.09
N GLU A 135 4.50 9.45 6.05
CA GLU A 135 5.76 9.39 6.76
C GLU A 135 6.75 8.47 6.03
N GLU A 136 8.01 8.87 5.97
CA GLU A 136 9.12 8.00 5.56
C GLU A 136 9.13 6.74 6.44
N PRO A 137 9.00 5.51 5.92
CA PRO A 137 9.00 4.31 6.74
C PRO A 137 10.32 4.09 7.47
N TYR A 138 10.34 3.22 8.49
CA TYR A 138 11.62 2.81 9.07
C TYR A 138 12.44 2.01 8.03
N PRO A 139 13.78 2.07 8.03
CA PRO A 139 14.58 1.30 7.08
C PRO A 139 14.29 -0.20 7.19
N ALA A 140 13.97 -0.82 6.05
CA ALA A 140 13.74 -2.26 5.99
C ALA A 140 15.07 -3.02 6.12
N PRO A 141 15.09 -4.19 6.78
CA PRO A 141 16.27 -5.05 6.75
C PRO A 141 16.58 -5.54 5.34
N THR A 142 17.83 -5.94 5.11
CA THR A 142 18.26 -6.61 3.88
C THR A 142 18.56 -8.07 4.18
N LEU A 143 17.86 -8.98 3.50
CA LEU A 143 18.13 -10.41 3.59
C LEU A 143 19.21 -10.82 2.59
N PHE A 144 20.10 -11.70 3.03
CA PHE A 144 21.01 -12.42 2.16
C PHE A 144 20.38 -13.72 1.69
N GLN A 145 20.90 -14.29 0.61
CA GLN A 145 20.56 -15.67 0.25
C GLN A 145 20.94 -16.58 1.41
N PRO A 146 19.98 -17.38 1.96
CA PRO A 146 20.30 -18.34 2.99
C PRO A 146 21.47 -19.19 2.53
N VAL A 147 22.47 -19.33 3.38
CA VAL A 147 23.53 -20.31 3.16
C VAL A 147 22.91 -21.67 3.46
N VAL A 148 22.11 -22.19 2.53
CA VAL A 148 21.72 -23.59 2.51
C VAL A 148 22.99 -24.34 2.18
N ASN A 149 23.66 -24.83 3.23
CA ASN A 149 24.73 -25.79 3.04
C ASN A 149 24.12 -26.94 2.25
N SER A 150 24.48 -27.09 0.98
CA SER A 150 23.97 -28.14 0.09
C SER A 150 24.25 -29.56 0.61
N LYS A 151 24.93 -29.68 1.76
CA LYS A 151 25.31 -30.88 2.49
C LYS A 151 24.51 -31.13 3.78
N THR A 152 23.63 -30.22 4.20
CA THR A 152 22.82 -30.39 5.42
C THR A 152 21.34 -30.61 5.08
N VAL A 153 20.69 -31.53 5.79
CA VAL A 153 19.23 -31.78 5.74
C VAL A 153 18.52 -31.02 6.85
N SER A 154 19.03 -29.83 7.19
CA SER A 154 18.46 -29.02 8.28
C SER A 154 17.11 -28.45 7.85
N THR A 155 16.08 -28.78 8.62
CA THR A 155 14.73 -28.21 8.55
C THR A 155 14.66 -26.81 9.17
N LYS A 156 15.75 -26.32 9.77
CA LYS A 156 15.88 -24.99 10.37
C LYS A 156 17.14 -24.31 9.85
N PRO A 157 17.14 -23.80 8.61
CA PRO A 157 18.29 -23.11 8.05
C PRO A 157 18.50 -21.76 8.76
N PHE A 158 19.71 -21.22 8.69
CA PHE A 158 19.96 -19.85 9.12
C PHE A 158 19.49 -18.87 8.05
N ILE A 159 18.61 -17.95 8.46
CA ILE A 159 18.21 -16.77 7.70
C ILE A 159 19.12 -15.64 8.15
N THR A 160 19.90 -15.08 7.24
CA THR A 160 20.90 -14.06 7.55
C THR A 160 20.61 -12.76 6.80
N GLY A 161 21.09 -11.66 7.36
CA GLY A 161 20.88 -10.35 6.77
C GLY A 161 21.54 -9.24 7.56
N LEU A 162 21.20 -8.01 7.19
CA LEU A 162 21.57 -6.78 7.88
C LEU A 162 20.30 -6.04 8.32
N ALA A 163 20.34 -5.44 9.50
CA ALA A 163 19.29 -4.57 9.99
C ALA A 163 19.91 -3.39 10.75
N VAL A 164 19.15 -2.31 10.91
CA VAL A 164 19.56 -1.18 11.73
C VAL A 164 19.66 -1.62 13.19
N ASN A 165 20.65 -1.07 13.90
CA ASN A 165 20.83 -1.23 15.34
C ASN A 165 19.53 -0.99 16.12
N ASP A 166 19.40 -1.67 17.26
CA ASP A 166 18.23 -1.60 18.13
C ASP A 166 16.86 -1.81 17.46
N SER A 167 16.81 -2.39 16.26
CA SER A 167 15.54 -2.73 15.61
C SER A 167 15.01 -4.07 16.10
N LEU A 168 13.69 -4.14 16.28
CA LEU A 168 12.99 -5.41 16.47
C LEU A 168 12.66 -5.97 15.08
N VAL A 169 13.36 -7.03 14.68
CA VAL A 169 13.13 -7.70 13.39
C VAL A 169 12.07 -8.78 13.55
N LYS A 170 11.03 -8.74 12.72
CA LYS A 170 9.98 -9.76 12.60
C LYS A 170 10.26 -10.59 11.35
N VAL A 171 10.32 -11.91 11.49
CA VAL A 171 10.63 -12.85 10.41
C VAL A 171 9.39 -13.61 9.98
N PHE A 172 9.08 -13.53 8.69
CA PHE A 172 7.96 -14.20 8.08
C PHE A 172 8.45 -15.29 7.13
N VAL A 173 7.90 -16.48 7.25
CA VAL A 173 8.14 -17.61 6.35
C VAL A 173 6.80 -18.05 5.78
N ASP A 174 6.71 -18.13 4.45
CA ASP A 174 5.50 -18.48 3.69
C ASP A 174 4.27 -17.62 4.05
N GLY A 175 4.52 -16.36 4.42
CA GLY A 175 3.49 -15.38 4.79
C GLY A 175 3.06 -15.44 6.25
N GLU A 176 3.59 -16.37 7.05
CA GLU A 176 3.29 -16.49 8.48
C GLU A 176 4.45 -15.98 9.34
N LEU A 177 4.14 -15.34 10.47
CA LEU A 177 5.15 -14.89 11.43
C LEU A 177 5.81 -16.11 12.08
N ASN A 178 7.08 -16.34 11.78
CA ASN A 178 7.85 -17.45 12.34
C ASN A 178 8.50 -17.07 13.69
N GLY A 179 8.92 -15.81 13.82
CA GLY A 179 9.47 -15.29 15.06
C GLY A 179 9.95 -13.85 14.94
N GLN A 180 10.56 -13.37 16.01
CA GLN A 180 11.13 -12.02 16.08
C GLN A 180 12.34 -12.01 17.01
N PHE A 181 13.26 -11.07 16.79
CA PHE A 181 14.44 -10.89 17.63
C PHE A 181 14.89 -9.43 17.63
N GLN A 182 15.59 -9.03 18.69
CA GLN A 182 16.21 -7.73 18.79
C GLN A 182 17.57 -7.78 18.10
N VAL A 183 17.86 -6.82 17.24
CA VAL A 183 19.17 -6.70 16.59
C VAL A 183 20.18 -6.18 17.61
N GLU A 184 21.32 -6.87 17.71
CA GLU A 184 22.44 -6.43 18.55
C GLU A 184 23.19 -5.28 17.87
N ASP A 185 23.62 -4.32 18.66
CA ASP A 185 24.27 -3.12 18.12
C ASP A 185 25.68 -3.40 17.60
N HIS A 186 25.97 -2.84 16.43
CA HIS A 186 27.30 -2.78 15.86
C HIS A 186 27.73 -1.31 15.65
N GLU A 187 29.03 -1.03 15.71
CA GLU A 187 29.58 0.34 15.65
C GLU A 187 29.22 1.09 14.36
N SER A 188 28.89 0.38 13.28
CA SER A 188 28.45 0.98 12.01
C SER A 188 27.00 1.48 12.00
N GLY A 189 26.21 1.26 13.07
CA GLY A 189 24.78 1.59 13.13
C GLY A 189 23.86 0.59 12.42
N VAL A 190 24.44 -0.44 11.80
CA VAL A 190 23.77 -1.58 11.17
C VAL A 190 24.52 -2.84 11.55
N ALA A 191 23.82 -3.90 11.91
CA ALA A 191 24.39 -5.15 12.35
C ALA A 191 23.92 -6.34 11.52
N SER A 192 24.81 -7.32 11.38
CA SER A 192 24.45 -8.61 10.79
C SER A 192 23.69 -9.45 11.80
N PHE A 193 22.66 -10.15 11.32
CA PHE A 193 21.93 -11.12 12.12
C PHE A 193 21.95 -12.51 11.49
N ALA A 194 21.77 -13.52 12.34
CA ALA A 194 21.51 -14.89 11.94
C ALA A 194 20.34 -15.42 12.77
N TYR A 195 19.20 -15.64 12.11
CA TYR A 195 17.99 -16.15 12.72
C TYR A 195 17.79 -17.61 12.34
N GLN A 196 17.47 -18.46 13.32
CA GLN A 196 17.07 -19.83 13.07
C GLN A 196 15.56 -19.96 13.33
N PRO A 197 14.78 -20.52 12.37
CA PRO A 197 13.35 -20.75 12.55
C PRO A 197 13.03 -21.51 13.83
N PHE A 198 11.98 -21.09 14.54
CA PHE A 198 11.59 -21.76 15.79
C PHE A 198 10.96 -23.13 15.51
N LEU A 199 10.08 -23.20 14.49
CA LEU A 199 9.47 -24.43 14.01
C LEU A 199 10.30 -25.07 12.90
N ASP A 200 10.22 -26.40 12.79
CA ASP A 200 10.75 -27.10 11.63
C ASP A 200 9.98 -26.67 10.39
N LEU A 201 10.72 -26.31 9.35
CA LEU A 201 10.16 -26.07 8.03
C LEU A 201 9.93 -27.40 7.32
N ASP A 202 8.91 -27.44 6.48
CA ASP A 202 8.56 -28.63 5.73
C ASP A 202 9.73 -29.08 4.84
N PRO A 203 10.13 -30.36 4.88
CA PRO A 203 11.18 -30.86 4.02
C PRO A 203 10.67 -31.10 2.60
N ALA A 204 11.60 -31.05 1.64
CA ALA A 204 11.36 -31.21 0.20
C ALA A 204 10.44 -30.15 -0.42
N THR A 205 10.36 -28.96 0.18
CA THR A 205 9.58 -27.82 -0.31
C THR A 205 10.42 -26.56 -0.45
N ASP A 206 9.99 -25.68 -1.35
CA ASP A 206 10.47 -24.31 -1.44
C ASP A 206 9.74 -23.45 -0.42
N HIS A 207 10.47 -22.55 0.22
CA HIS A 207 9.96 -21.57 1.18
C HIS A 207 10.32 -20.16 0.74
N LEU A 208 9.47 -19.21 1.09
CA LEU A 208 9.73 -17.78 0.92
C LEU A 208 9.93 -17.13 2.28
N VAL A 209 10.97 -16.30 2.41
CA VAL A 209 11.23 -15.50 3.60
C VAL A 209 11.28 -14.02 3.27
N TYR A 210 10.68 -13.22 4.14
CA TYR A 210 10.86 -11.78 4.19
C TYR A 210 10.82 -11.33 5.65
N VAL A 211 11.32 -10.12 5.91
CA VAL A 211 11.35 -9.56 7.27
C VAL A 211 10.84 -8.12 7.27
N THR A 212 10.42 -7.65 8.44
CA THR A 212 10.22 -6.23 8.73
C THR A 212 11.02 -5.84 9.96
N ALA A 213 11.27 -4.54 10.12
CA ALA A 213 11.88 -3.96 11.31
C ALA A 213 10.92 -2.98 11.97
N VAL A 214 11.02 -2.89 13.29
CA VAL A 214 10.34 -1.89 14.10
C VAL A 214 11.39 -1.11 14.88
N SER A 215 11.35 0.21 14.79
CA SER A 215 12.23 1.09 15.57
C SER A 215 11.91 1.01 17.07
N PRO A 216 12.81 1.47 17.96
CA PRO A 216 12.52 1.56 19.39
C PRO A 216 11.30 2.43 19.74
N GLN A 217 10.91 3.36 18.86
CA GLN A 217 9.73 4.22 19.00
C GLN A 217 8.45 3.59 18.42
N GLY A 218 8.53 2.36 17.90
CA GLY A 218 7.40 1.63 17.35
C GLY A 218 7.13 1.89 15.87
N LYS A 219 8.02 2.57 15.16
CA LYS A 219 7.83 2.85 13.72
C LYS A 219 8.22 1.64 12.89
N GLU A 220 7.31 1.15 12.05
CA GLU A 220 7.55 -0.04 11.22
C GLU A 220 8.20 0.31 9.87
N SER A 221 8.93 -0.66 9.32
CA SER A 221 9.46 -0.63 7.96
C SER A 221 8.48 -1.21 6.94
N VAL A 222 8.75 -0.97 5.66
CA VAL A 222 8.24 -1.83 4.58
C VAL A 222 8.88 -3.22 4.63
N TYR A 223 8.41 -4.14 3.79
CA TYR A 223 9.00 -5.47 3.67
C TYR A 223 10.42 -5.38 3.11
N SER A 224 11.31 -6.26 3.59
CA SER A 224 12.61 -6.49 2.98
C SER A 224 12.48 -7.02 1.54
N ASN A 225 13.62 -7.21 0.88
CA ASN A 225 13.67 -8.15 -0.24
C ASN A 225 13.16 -9.54 0.19
N VAL A 226 12.43 -10.21 -0.70
CA VAL A 226 11.95 -11.58 -0.49
C VAL A 226 13.00 -12.57 -1.00
N VAL A 227 13.30 -13.60 -0.20
CA VAL A 227 14.27 -14.63 -0.57
C VAL A 227 13.59 -16.00 -0.58
N GLY A 228 13.80 -16.75 -1.65
CA GLY A 228 13.37 -18.15 -1.76
C GLY A 228 14.50 -19.13 -1.44
N PHE A 229 14.19 -20.25 -0.78
CA PHE A 229 15.14 -21.34 -0.53
C PHE A 229 14.43 -22.69 -0.44
N PHE A 230 15.17 -23.76 -0.72
CA PHE A 230 14.66 -25.14 -0.67
C PHE A 230 15.18 -25.86 0.57
N VAL A 231 14.28 -26.49 1.33
CA VAL A 231 14.65 -27.35 2.46
C VAL A 231 14.74 -28.79 1.98
N LYS A 232 15.93 -29.40 2.09
CA LYS A 232 16.13 -30.80 1.65
C LYS A 232 15.48 -31.78 2.62
N ALA A 233 14.86 -32.83 2.07
CA ALA A 233 14.44 -33.98 2.88
C ALA A 233 15.65 -34.78 3.38
N PRO A 234 15.55 -35.39 4.58
CA PRO A 234 16.52 -36.37 5.03
C PRO A 234 16.53 -37.56 4.07
N GLU A 235 17.71 -37.95 3.58
CA GLU A 235 17.86 -39.19 2.83
C GLU A 235 17.68 -40.37 3.78
N VAL A 236 16.64 -41.18 3.56
CA VAL A 236 16.43 -42.42 4.32
C VAL A 236 17.43 -43.45 3.83
N SER A 237 18.47 -43.74 4.61
CA SER A 237 19.35 -44.88 4.32
C SER A 237 18.64 -46.18 4.70
N THR A 238 18.07 -46.87 3.72
CA THR A 238 17.76 -48.30 3.88
C THR A 238 19.07 -49.07 3.88
N GLU A 239 19.63 -49.34 5.06
CA GLU A 239 20.58 -50.45 5.17
C GLU A 239 19.81 -51.75 4.92
N GLU A 240 20.20 -52.45 3.86
CA GLU A 240 19.65 -53.74 3.49
C GLU A 240 19.99 -54.74 4.60
N TYR A 241 19.01 -55.12 5.43
CA TYR A 241 19.19 -56.13 6.46
C TYR A 241 19.40 -57.48 5.78
N THR A 242 20.66 -57.88 5.57
CA THR A 242 20.97 -59.26 5.22
C THR A 242 20.72 -60.12 6.46
N ASP A 243 19.57 -60.80 6.47
CA ASP A 243 19.19 -61.83 7.43
C ASP A 243 20.35 -62.84 7.64
N PRO A 244 20.95 -62.94 8.84
CA PRO A 244 21.95 -63.96 9.11
C PRO A 244 21.25 -65.31 9.14
N GLN A 245 21.53 -66.13 8.12
CA GLN A 245 20.97 -67.47 7.99
C GLN A 245 21.02 -68.26 9.31
N VAL A 246 19.84 -68.74 9.68
CA VAL A 246 19.56 -69.70 10.73
C VAL A 246 20.47 -70.93 10.58
N LEU A 247 21.45 -71.06 11.47
CA LEU A 247 22.12 -72.33 11.74
C LEU A 247 21.60 -72.89 13.07
N GLY A 248 20.79 -73.95 12.93
CA GLY A 248 20.84 -75.15 13.76
C GLY A 248 20.81 -75.00 15.28
N VAL A 249 19.62 -75.24 15.83
CA VAL A 249 19.35 -75.67 17.21
C VAL A 249 20.40 -76.67 17.70
N ASN A 250 20.96 -76.42 18.90
CA ASN A 250 21.33 -77.47 19.85
C ASN A 250 21.32 -76.93 21.29
N ASP A 251 20.67 -77.71 22.15
CA ASP A 251 20.40 -77.51 23.57
C ASP A 251 21.61 -77.19 24.43
N THR A 252 21.49 -76.35 25.46
CA THR A 252 21.42 -76.76 26.89
C THR A 252 21.44 -75.56 27.86
N HIS A 253 20.44 -75.57 28.76
CA HIS A 253 20.43 -75.22 30.19
C HIS A 253 21.46 -74.21 30.76
N VAL A 254 20.96 -73.16 31.44
CA VAL A 254 21.08 -72.89 32.90
C VAL A 254 20.52 -71.49 33.22
N ALA A 255 19.75 -71.43 34.31
CA ALA A 255 19.23 -70.21 34.94
C ALA A 255 20.22 -69.63 35.96
N VAL A 256 20.24 -68.30 36.15
CA VAL A 256 20.44 -67.52 37.42
C VAL A 256 20.09 -66.05 37.09
N GLU A 257 18.96 -65.52 37.56
CA GLU A 257 18.78 -64.59 38.70
C GLU A 257 19.54 -63.24 38.68
N ASP A 258 18.73 -62.19 38.83
CA ASP A 258 18.91 -60.90 39.52
C ASP A 258 20.32 -60.49 39.96
N ILE A 259 20.71 -59.24 39.65
CA ILE A 259 21.10 -58.26 40.67
C ILE A 259 20.76 -56.83 40.23
N SER A 260 20.02 -56.14 41.10
CA SER A 260 19.73 -54.70 41.16
C SER A 260 20.85 -53.86 41.79
N ASN A 261 20.79 -52.54 41.55
CA ASN A 261 21.45 -51.44 42.29
C ASN A 261 22.98 -51.32 42.06
N GLU A 262 23.60 -50.14 42.05
CA GLU A 262 23.39 -48.97 42.90
C GLU A 262 24.05 -47.72 42.31
N ALA A 263 23.49 -46.56 42.64
CA ALA A 263 24.05 -45.24 42.41
C ALA A 263 25.28 -45.00 43.28
N VAL A 264 26.25 -44.23 42.77
CA VAL A 264 27.24 -43.50 43.58
C VAL A 264 27.39 -42.09 43.00
N ASN A 265 27.21 -41.13 43.90
CA ASN A 265 27.39 -39.69 43.77
C ASN A 265 28.85 -39.32 44.15
N GLU A 266 29.18 -38.02 44.05
CA GLU A 266 30.42 -37.34 44.47
C GLU A 266 31.51 -37.28 43.38
N GLU A 267 32.21 -36.18 43.11
CA GLU A 267 32.27 -34.83 43.70
C GLU A 267 33.01 -33.90 42.71
N GLU A 268 32.86 -32.59 42.90
CA GLU A 268 33.59 -31.51 42.22
C GLU A 268 35.11 -31.70 42.24
N THR A 269 35.81 -31.26 41.19
CA THR A 269 37.09 -30.56 41.35
C THR A 269 37.26 -29.51 40.25
N THR A 270 37.53 -28.30 40.72
CA THR A 270 37.91 -27.08 40.02
C THR A 270 39.32 -27.22 39.41
N SER A 271 39.54 -26.63 38.23
CA SER A 271 40.87 -26.20 37.82
C SER A 271 40.77 -24.90 37.03
N ASN A 272 41.33 -23.86 37.64
CA ASN A 272 41.66 -22.58 37.02
C ASN A 272 42.86 -22.80 36.08
N GLU A 273 42.82 -22.24 34.88
CA GLU A 273 44.03 -21.81 34.19
C GLU A 273 43.94 -20.31 33.90
N GLU A 274 44.81 -19.61 34.63
CA GLU A 274 45.13 -18.20 34.53
C GLU A 274 46.24 -18.04 33.49
N SER A 275 46.04 -17.15 32.51
CA SER A 275 47.08 -16.73 31.58
C SER A 275 47.28 -15.24 31.72
N THR A 276 48.41 -14.89 32.33
CA THR A 276 48.96 -13.53 32.46
C THR A 276 49.91 -13.26 31.30
N ILE A 277 49.74 -12.13 30.61
CA ILE A 277 50.79 -11.45 29.85
C ILE A 277 50.60 -9.95 30.07
N ASP A 278 51.53 -9.35 30.82
CA ASP A 278 51.65 -7.91 31.03
C ASP A 278 52.68 -7.27 30.07
N GLU A 279 52.29 -6.07 29.60
CA GLU A 279 53.06 -4.83 29.43
C GLU A 279 54.26 -4.72 28.46
N ASN A 280 54.15 -3.81 27.48
CA ASN A 280 54.74 -2.45 27.56
C ASN A 280 54.63 -1.67 26.23
N GLY A 281 54.45 -0.35 26.31
CA GLY A 281 54.83 0.60 25.25
C GLY A 281 53.96 1.85 25.14
N GLU A 282 54.31 2.88 25.93
CA GLU A 282 53.81 4.26 25.92
C GLU A 282 54.23 5.06 24.66
N ASP A 283 53.67 6.28 24.55
CA ASP A 283 54.08 7.48 23.77
C ASP A 283 52.99 7.94 22.77
N GLU A 284 52.57 9.19 22.64
CA GLU A 284 52.71 10.45 23.39
C GLU A 284 51.58 11.36 22.85
N ALA A 285 51.11 12.28 23.69
CA ALA A 285 50.23 13.37 23.29
C ALA A 285 51.01 14.47 22.54
N MET A 286 50.40 15.08 21.52
CA MET A 286 50.80 16.38 21.00
C MET A 286 49.54 17.19 20.66
N GLU A 287 49.35 18.26 21.41
CA GLU A 287 48.54 19.43 21.06
C GLU A 287 49.20 20.16 19.88
N ASP A 288 48.40 20.85 19.03
CA ASP A 288 48.39 22.32 18.92
C ASP A 288 48.02 22.84 17.52
N GLU A 289 47.40 24.03 17.56
CA GLU A 289 47.25 25.11 16.57
C GLU A 289 46.19 25.01 15.44
N THR A 290 45.09 25.70 15.73
CA THR A 290 44.54 26.85 14.98
C THR A 290 45.07 27.14 13.58
N ASN A 291 44.15 27.27 12.60
CA ASN A 291 44.11 28.46 11.74
C ASN A 291 42.70 28.70 11.20
N GLU A 292 42.21 29.91 11.47
CA GLU A 292 41.20 30.61 10.69
C GLU A 292 41.75 30.85 9.28
N ASP A 293 40.91 30.71 8.25
CA ASP A 293 40.85 31.68 7.16
C ASP A 293 39.52 31.51 6.42
N ALA A 294 38.81 32.63 6.35
CA ALA A 294 37.65 32.84 5.51
C ALA A 294 38.10 32.91 4.04
N ASP A 295 37.31 32.34 3.13
CA ASP A 295 37.22 32.91 1.78
C ASP A 295 35.81 32.70 1.22
N GLU A 296 35.17 33.82 0.93
CA GLU A 296 33.92 33.96 0.20
C GLU A 296 34.12 33.45 -1.24
N ASN A 297 33.16 32.70 -1.79
CA ASN A 297 32.91 32.75 -3.23
C ASN A 297 31.42 32.51 -3.51
N GLU A 298 30.78 33.58 -3.96
CA GLU A 298 29.47 33.64 -4.61
C GLU A 298 29.50 33.00 -6.00
N ASP A 299 28.30 32.59 -6.43
CA ASP A 299 27.81 32.43 -7.81
C ASP A 299 28.36 31.34 -8.74
N SER A 300 27.51 30.35 -9.03
CA SER A 300 27.24 29.90 -10.43
C SER A 300 26.00 28.99 -10.52
N ASP A 301 24.79 29.55 -10.35
CA ASP A 301 23.53 28.93 -10.77
C ASP A 301 23.07 29.48 -12.13
N GLU A 302 23.76 29.12 -13.21
CA GLU A 302 23.27 29.34 -14.58
C GLU A 302 23.64 28.16 -15.48
N ASP A 303 22.85 27.08 -15.47
CA ASP A 303 22.70 26.22 -16.67
C ASP A 303 21.53 25.20 -16.65
N GLN A 304 20.56 25.33 -15.74
CA GLN A 304 19.39 24.42 -15.71
C GLN A 304 18.16 24.94 -16.48
N SER A 305 18.12 26.21 -16.88
CA SER A 305 16.90 26.81 -17.47
C SER A 305 16.70 26.51 -18.95
N THR A 306 17.77 26.18 -19.69
CA THR A 306 17.67 25.91 -21.14
C THR A 306 17.18 24.50 -21.41
N LEU A 307 17.62 23.50 -20.64
CA LEU A 307 17.19 22.10 -20.79
C LEU A 307 15.71 21.91 -20.44
N VAL A 308 15.22 22.57 -19.38
CA VAL A 308 13.80 22.53 -19.00
C VAL A 308 12.92 23.13 -20.10
N TRP A 309 13.37 24.20 -20.75
CA TRP A 309 12.61 24.84 -21.83
C TRP A 309 12.49 23.97 -23.08
N TRP A 310 13.54 23.21 -23.44
CA TRP A 310 13.50 22.25 -24.55
C TRP A 310 12.61 21.04 -24.25
N VAL A 311 12.57 20.57 -23.00
CA VAL A 311 11.67 19.48 -22.56
C VAL A 311 10.21 19.93 -22.64
N ILE A 312 9.90 21.15 -22.18
CA ILE A 312 8.55 21.73 -22.28
C ILE A 312 8.11 21.87 -23.75
N LEU A 313 9.00 22.33 -24.63
CA LEU A 313 8.72 22.41 -26.07
C LEU A 313 8.45 21.04 -26.70
N ALA A 314 9.20 20.01 -26.32
CA ALA A 314 8.99 18.64 -26.81
C ALA A 314 7.63 18.08 -26.37
N ILE A 315 7.22 18.32 -25.12
CA ILE A 315 5.92 17.89 -24.58
C ILE A 315 4.77 18.58 -25.32
N ILE A 316 4.88 19.88 -25.59
CA ILE A 316 3.86 20.64 -26.34
C ILE A 316 3.70 20.09 -27.77
N VAL A 317 4.80 19.76 -28.45
CA VAL A 317 4.76 19.17 -29.80
C VAL A 317 4.09 17.79 -29.78
N ILE A 318 4.35 16.96 -28.77
CA ILE A 318 3.70 15.65 -28.60
C ILE A 318 2.19 15.82 -28.39
N ILE A 319 1.76 16.75 -27.53
CA ILE A 319 0.34 17.02 -27.28
C ILE A 319 -0.36 17.48 -28.56
N ILE A 320 0.26 18.36 -29.35
CA ILE A 320 -0.28 18.81 -30.63
C ILE A 320 -0.36 17.65 -31.63
N ALA A 321 0.66 16.79 -31.70
CA ALA A 321 0.66 15.63 -32.59
C ALA A 321 -0.44 14.61 -32.21
N VAL A 322 -0.69 14.40 -30.92
CA VAL A 322 -1.76 13.52 -30.42
C VAL A 322 -3.14 14.14 -30.72
N ASN A 323 -3.32 15.44 -30.51
CA ASN A 323 -4.58 16.13 -30.82
C ASN A 323 -4.88 16.22 -32.33
N LEU A 324 -3.86 16.29 -33.17
CA LEU A 324 -4.03 16.26 -34.63
C LEU A 324 -4.30 14.85 -35.17
N ARG A 325 -3.93 13.79 -34.43
CA ARG A 325 -4.20 12.40 -34.82
C ARG A 325 -5.57 11.89 -34.39
N GLY A 326 -6.29 12.64 -33.54
CA GLY A 326 -7.68 12.34 -33.15
C GLY A 326 -8.76 12.94 -34.06
N ARG A 327 -8.39 13.61 -35.17
CA ARG A 327 -9.35 14.38 -35.98
C ARG A 327 -9.23 14.08 -37.50
N GLY A 328 -9.58 12.86 -37.85
CA GLY A 328 -9.92 12.36 -39.19
C GLY A 328 -10.29 10.88 -39.03
N ASP A 329 -11.43 10.36 -39.43
CA ASP A 329 -12.30 10.68 -40.56
C ASP A 329 -13.64 9.96 -40.31
N LYS A 330 -14.78 10.64 -40.51
CA LYS A 330 -16.10 10.00 -40.58
C LYS A 330 -16.87 10.59 -41.73
N GLY A 331 -16.89 9.83 -42.82
CA GLY A 331 -18.02 9.69 -43.72
C GLY A 331 -17.74 10.15 -45.13
N ASP A 332 -17.63 9.19 -46.06
CA ASP A 332 -18.63 9.13 -47.12
C ASP A 332 -18.78 7.73 -47.73
N GLN A 333 -19.99 7.43 -48.17
CA GLN A 333 -20.40 6.19 -48.82
C GLN A 333 -19.94 6.15 -50.29
N GLY A 334 -19.66 4.96 -50.81
CA GLY A 334 -19.52 4.75 -52.25
C GLY A 334 -18.98 3.37 -52.58
N GLY A 335 -19.87 2.44 -52.95
CA GLY A 335 -19.50 1.06 -53.27
C GLY A 335 -18.69 0.91 -54.56
N LEU A 336 -18.21 -0.31 -54.79
CA LEU A 336 -18.22 -1.03 -56.08
C LEU A 336 -17.62 -2.45 -55.90
N LYS A 337 -18.51 -3.43 -56.02
CA LYS A 337 -18.38 -4.68 -56.82
C LYS A 337 -17.06 -5.48 -56.82
N GLY A 338 -17.19 -6.74 -56.39
CA GLY A 338 -16.89 -7.89 -57.26
C GLY A 338 -15.60 -8.65 -56.98
N LEU A 339 -15.74 -9.95 -56.67
CA LEU A 339 -14.93 -11.13 -57.05
C LEU A 339 -15.43 -12.30 -56.17
N GLU A 340 -16.44 -13.05 -56.62
CA GLU A 340 -16.29 -14.43 -57.14
C GLU A 340 -15.45 -15.32 -56.20
N LYS A 341 -16.06 -16.09 -55.29
CA LYS A 341 -16.69 -17.41 -55.49
C LYS A 341 -15.71 -18.43 -56.09
N LEU A 342 -15.15 -19.33 -55.28
CA LEU A 342 -14.68 -20.67 -55.69
C LEU A 342 -14.47 -21.58 -54.45
N GLY A 343 -15.14 -22.74 -54.46
CA GLY A 343 -14.85 -23.95 -53.65
C GLY A 343 -15.32 -23.93 -52.19
N GLY A 344 -16.38 -24.62 -51.73
CA GLY A 344 -17.08 -25.76 -52.32
C GLY A 344 -16.40 -27.09 -52.00
N ASN A 345 -17.08 -27.89 -51.16
CA ASN A 345 -16.89 -29.31 -50.82
C ASN A 345 -15.93 -29.65 -49.67
N ASP A 346 -16.15 -30.64 -48.81
CA ASP A 346 -17.31 -31.48 -48.44
C ASP A 346 -16.79 -32.39 -47.30
N ASN A 347 -17.71 -32.98 -46.54
CA ASN A 347 -17.57 -34.26 -45.81
C ASN A 347 -16.73 -34.23 -44.50
N LYS A 348 -17.12 -34.87 -43.39
CA LYS A 348 -18.13 -35.93 -43.16
C LYS A 348 -18.34 -36.11 -41.64
N SER A 349 -19.62 -36.25 -41.26
CA SER A 349 -20.24 -37.12 -40.25
C SER A 349 -19.37 -37.88 -39.24
N SER A 350 -19.78 -37.85 -37.97
CA SER A 350 -20.04 -38.98 -37.04
C SER A 350 -20.83 -38.43 -35.84
N ASP A 351 -22.16 -38.59 -35.80
CA ASP A 351 -22.89 -39.49 -34.89
C ASP A 351 -22.20 -39.76 -33.53
N ASP A 352 -22.81 -39.39 -32.40
CA ASP A 352 -23.71 -40.27 -31.65
C ASP A 352 -24.33 -39.54 -30.44
N SER A 353 -25.42 -40.14 -29.99
CA SER A 353 -26.59 -39.72 -29.23
C SER A 353 -26.49 -39.80 -27.70
N GLY A 354 -27.50 -39.18 -27.04
CA GLY A 354 -27.89 -39.43 -25.64
C GLY A 354 -28.12 -38.13 -24.87
N GLN A 355 -29.33 -37.56 -24.82
CA GLN A 355 -30.36 -37.82 -23.77
C GLN A 355 -29.81 -37.64 -22.34
N GLN A 356 -30.33 -36.80 -21.43
CA GLN A 356 -31.70 -36.38 -21.16
C GLN A 356 -31.71 -35.18 -20.18
N THR A 357 -32.65 -34.25 -20.39
CA THR A 357 -33.24 -33.34 -19.41
C THR A 357 -34.01 -34.07 -18.31
N LEU A 358 -34.08 -33.52 -17.08
CA LEU A 358 -35.26 -33.35 -16.18
C LEU A 358 -34.78 -32.91 -14.78
N LEU A 359 -35.01 -31.66 -14.35
CA LEU A 359 -36.15 -31.11 -13.59
C LEU A 359 -36.23 -31.48 -12.10
N ASN A 360 -36.17 -30.43 -11.27
CA ASN A 360 -36.49 -30.31 -9.84
C ASN A 360 -37.67 -31.16 -9.32
N LYS A 361 -37.60 -31.61 -8.06
CA LYS A 361 -38.44 -31.10 -6.93
C LYS A 361 -38.16 -31.79 -5.58
N GLU A 362 -38.09 -30.94 -4.53
CA GLU A 362 -38.27 -31.10 -3.08
C GLU A 362 -38.69 -32.46 -2.48
N LYS A 363 -38.19 -32.81 -1.26
CA LYS A 363 -38.79 -32.43 0.04
C LYS A 363 -38.09 -33.03 1.28
N SER A 364 -37.76 -32.15 2.23
CA SER A 364 -37.76 -32.24 3.71
C SER A 364 -37.67 -33.59 4.45
N GLN A 365 -36.76 -33.66 5.44
CA GLN A 365 -37.12 -34.00 6.83
C GLN A 365 -36.07 -33.53 7.87
N ASN A 366 -36.60 -33.15 9.05
CA ASN A 366 -35.98 -32.63 10.29
C ASN A 366 -34.92 -33.60 10.87
N ASN A 367 -33.99 -33.26 11.78
CA ASN A 367 -34.24 -32.75 13.14
C ASN A 367 -32.92 -32.41 13.89
N GLU A 368 -33.01 -31.46 14.83
CA GLU A 368 -32.30 -31.32 16.12
C GLU A 368 -30.75 -31.23 16.24
N GLY A 369 -30.30 -30.08 16.78
CA GLY A 369 -29.52 -30.05 18.03
C GLY A 369 -27.98 -29.94 17.91
N GLY A 370 -27.44 -28.75 18.20
CA GLY A 370 -26.00 -28.62 18.49
C GLY A 370 -25.50 -27.18 18.48
N ASN A 371 -25.51 -26.53 19.64
CA ASN A 371 -24.77 -25.29 19.91
C ASN A 371 -23.27 -25.53 19.63
N ASN A 372 -22.66 -24.75 18.74
CA ASN A 372 -21.20 -24.58 18.70
C ASN A 372 -20.87 -23.10 18.59
N MET A 373 -20.75 -22.51 19.78
CA MET A 373 -20.16 -21.19 20.01
C MET A 373 -18.64 -21.36 20.00
N PRO A 374 -17.86 -20.50 19.31
CA PRO A 374 -16.40 -20.58 19.33
C PRO A 374 -15.85 -20.26 20.74
N PRO A 375 -14.74 -20.90 21.17
CA PRO A 375 -14.18 -20.68 22.50
C PRO A 375 -13.58 -19.27 22.66
N SER A 376 -13.85 -18.64 23.80
CA SER A 376 -13.28 -17.36 24.21
C SER A 376 -11.77 -17.48 24.51
N PRO A 377 -10.97 -16.44 24.24
CA PRO A 377 -9.53 -16.42 24.51
C PRO A 377 -9.22 -16.39 26.02
N PRO A 378 -8.08 -16.96 26.46
CA PRO A 378 -7.69 -16.98 27.86
C PRO A 378 -7.34 -15.57 28.38
N SER A 379 -7.79 -15.27 29.60
CA SER A 379 -7.50 -14.02 30.31
C SER A 379 -6.28 -14.16 31.22
N LYS A 380 -5.32 -13.27 30.98
CA LYS A 380 -4.13 -12.85 31.76
C LYS A 380 -3.07 -13.90 32.10
#